data_AF-A0A8S1CEW7-F1
#
_entry.id   AF-A0A8S1CEW7-F1
#
_cell.length_a   1.000
_cell.length_b   1.000
_cell.length_c   1.000
_cell.angle_alpha   90.00
_cell.angle_beta   90.00
_cell.angle_gamma   90.00
#
_symmetry.space_group_name_H-M   'P 1'
#
loop_
_entity.id
_entity.type
_entity.pdbx_description
1 polymer ?
#
loop_
_entity_poly.entity_id
_entity_poly.type
_entity_poly.pdbx_seq_one_letter_code
_entity_poly.pdbx_strand_id
1 'polypeptide(L)'
;MAWTKFQVLLAVVMVVTGSINTLSTKWADKMTSVGSDGVDRPFVHPFLQACGMFMGEILCLVAFKIIYWCTMRRGDTSESEMTILRGNQNFNPFIFLPPAMCDMTATSIMYIGLNLTYASSFQMLRGSVIIFTGLLSVAFLDRVLKWREWSGIGFIISGLVVVGLSDFVSGAHSGNHGRNDVITGDELIIIAQVITATQMVYEEKFINKHNIPALQAVGWEGIFGFSVLGLLLVPFYYLKVGSPFSGNPRGVLEDPFDGLIQLRNNPWLICAFFGTVFSIAFFNFAGVSVTKELSATTRMVLDSVRTLVIWAVTLALGWQQFHYLQIVGFSLLILGMCIYNKITLVPCIRKLDSLCRTSVDNSDTDVLVVNTPASEATDTEEGDHSQA
;
A
#
# COMPACT_ATOMS: atom_id res chain seq x y z
N MET A 1 -8.33 -13.49 -18.99
CA MET A 1 -9.62 -12.89 -18.60
C MET A 1 -9.37 -11.43 -18.28
N ALA A 2 -10.14 -10.53 -18.88
CA ALA A 2 -10.11 -9.11 -18.55
C ALA A 2 -10.83 -8.88 -17.20
N TRP A 3 -10.32 -7.97 -16.38
CA TRP A 3 -10.98 -7.58 -15.12
C TRP A 3 -12.29 -6.85 -15.40
N THR A 4 -13.29 -7.03 -14.53
CA THR A 4 -14.54 -6.26 -14.62
C THR A 4 -14.28 -4.80 -14.25
N LYS A 5 -15.17 -3.88 -14.67
CA LYS A 5 -15.08 -2.45 -14.29
C LYS A 5 -15.04 -2.27 -12.78
N PHE A 6 -15.80 -3.08 -12.04
CA PHE A 6 -15.83 -3.09 -10.58
C PHE A 6 -14.49 -3.54 -9.98
N GLN A 7 -13.89 -4.62 -10.48
CA GLN A 7 -12.58 -5.10 -10.02
C GLN A 7 -11.46 -4.07 -10.27
N VAL A 8 -11.49 -3.39 -11.43
CA VAL A 8 -10.55 -2.29 -11.73
C VAL A 8 -10.76 -1.12 -10.77
N LEU A 9 -12.01 -0.74 -10.51
CA LEU A 9 -12.33 0.32 -9.55
C LEU A 9 -11.78 -0.02 -8.15
N LEU A 10 -12.03 -1.23 -7.65
CA LEU A 10 -11.49 -1.69 -6.36
C LEU A 10 -9.96 -1.61 -6.32
N ALA A 11 -9.29 -2.05 -7.38
CA ALA A 11 -7.83 -2.00 -7.44
C ALA A 11 -7.29 -0.56 -7.42
N VAL A 12 -7.92 0.35 -8.16
CA VAL A 12 -7.55 1.78 -8.16
C VAL A 12 -7.80 2.40 -6.80
N VAL A 13 -8.96 2.17 -6.19
CA VAL A 13 -9.29 2.68 -4.85
C VAL A 13 -8.25 2.19 -3.85
N MET A 14 -7.95 0.89 -3.82
CA MET A 14 -6.95 0.31 -2.93
C MET A 14 -5.57 0.98 -3.07
N VAL A 15 -5.08 1.16 -4.30
CA VAL A 15 -3.75 1.77 -4.51
C VAL A 15 -3.75 3.25 -4.12
N VAL A 16 -4.77 4.01 -4.49
CA VAL A 16 -4.86 5.46 -4.23
C VAL A 16 -5.05 5.72 -2.74
N THR A 17 -6.06 5.13 -2.10
CA THR A 17 -6.34 5.39 -0.68
C THR A 17 -5.26 4.79 0.21
N GLY A 18 -4.68 3.66 -0.16
CA GLY A 18 -3.52 3.11 0.52
C GLY A 18 -2.28 4.01 0.40
N SER A 19 -2.07 4.69 -0.74
CA SER A 19 -0.97 5.66 -0.89
C SER A 19 -1.20 6.90 -0.04
N ILE A 20 -2.43 7.44 -0.05
CA ILE A 20 -2.84 8.57 0.81
C ILE A 20 -2.62 8.22 2.28
N ASN A 21 -2.98 7.01 2.70
CA ASN A 21 -2.78 6.54 4.06
C ASN A 21 -1.31 6.66 4.48
N THR A 22 -0.40 5.98 3.79
CA THR A 22 1.02 5.98 4.15
C THR A 22 1.65 7.37 4.04
N LEU A 23 1.26 8.18 3.06
CA LEU A 23 1.75 9.55 2.94
C LEU A 23 1.24 10.44 4.08
N SER A 24 -0.02 10.26 4.51
CA SER A 24 -0.60 11.01 5.64
C SER A 24 0.06 10.62 6.96
N THR A 25 0.32 9.33 7.20
CA THR A 25 1.07 8.86 8.37
C THR A 25 2.49 9.43 8.36
N LYS A 26 3.21 9.34 7.23
CA LYS A 26 4.56 9.90 7.10
C LYS A 26 4.58 11.42 7.27
N TRP A 27 3.51 12.09 6.85
CA TRP A 27 3.36 13.54 7.06
C TRP A 27 3.14 13.87 8.53
N ALA A 28 2.32 13.09 9.25
CA ALA A 28 2.14 13.20 10.69
C ALA A 28 3.46 12.99 11.46
N ASP A 29 4.22 11.94 11.13
CA ASP A 29 5.50 11.61 11.79
C ASP A 29 6.57 12.70 11.63
N LYS A 30 6.49 13.49 10.55
CA LYS A 30 7.40 14.60 10.28
C LYS A 30 7.01 15.91 10.99
N MET A 31 5.77 16.02 11.48
CA MET A 31 5.34 17.21 12.20
C MET A 31 5.86 17.20 13.63
N THR A 32 6.10 18.39 14.15
CA THR A 32 6.32 18.61 15.58
C THR A 32 5.07 19.21 16.21
N SER A 33 4.86 18.91 17.48
CA SER A 33 3.83 19.52 18.29
C SER A 33 4.25 19.61 19.74
N VAL A 34 3.69 20.59 20.45
CA VAL A 34 3.94 20.81 21.87
C VAL A 34 3.33 19.66 22.67
N GLY A 35 4.19 18.93 23.39
CA GLY A 35 3.79 17.82 24.26
C GLY A 35 3.20 18.27 25.60
N SER A 36 2.92 17.30 26.46
CA SER A 36 2.33 17.48 27.80
C SER A 36 3.19 18.32 28.76
N ASP A 37 4.50 18.37 28.53
CA ASP A 37 5.46 19.15 29.31
C ASP A 37 5.78 20.53 28.70
N GLY A 38 5.08 20.92 27.63
CA GLY A 38 5.28 22.20 26.96
C GLY A 38 6.48 22.24 26.02
N VAL A 39 7.16 21.12 25.78
CA VAL A 39 8.30 21.03 24.86
C VAL A 39 7.82 20.58 23.48
N ASP A 40 8.31 21.24 22.43
CA ASP A 40 8.04 20.85 21.04
C ASP A 40 8.85 19.59 20.67
N ARG A 41 8.15 18.54 20.26
CA ARG A 41 8.75 17.24 19.90
C ARG A 41 8.14 16.69 18.61
N PRO A 42 8.88 15.85 17.87
CA PRO A 42 8.30 15.13 16.74
C PRO A 42 7.18 14.18 17.20
N PHE A 43 6.13 14.08 16.40
CA PHE A 43 5.01 13.19 16.68
C PHE A 43 5.41 11.72 16.41
N VAL A 44 5.92 11.05 17.44
CA VAL A 44 6.36 9.65 17.36
C VAL A 44 5.50 8.80 18.28
N HIS A 45 4.33 8.42 17.76
CA HIS A 45 3.29 7.69 18.49
C HIS A 45 2.70 6.56 17.65
N PRO A 46 3.52 5.55 17.27
CA PRO A 46 3.15 4.51 16.32
C PRO A 46 1.95 3.67 16.78
N PHE A 47 1.84 3.37 18.08
CA PHE A 47 0.74 2.55 18.58
C PHE A 47 -0.54 3.36 18.72
N LEU A 48 -0.45 4.67 19.04
CA LEU A 48 -1.61 5.57 18.98
C LEU A 48 -2.12 5.73 17.54
N GLN A 49 -1.20 5.87 16.58
CA GLN A 49 -1.56 5.90 15.16
C GLN A 49 -2.23 4.59 14.73
N ALA A 50 -1.71 3.43 15.15
CA ALA A 50 -2.32 2.12 14.89
C ALA A 50 -3.74 2.01 15.49
N CYS A 51 -4.00 2.58 16.68
CA CYS A 51 -5.38 2.70 17.18
C CYS A 51 -6.28 3.53 16.26
N GLY A 52 -5.76 4.63 15.69
CA GLY A 52 -6.43 5.40 14.65
C GLY A 52 -6.73 4.57 13.39
N MET A 53 -5.79 3.71 12.99
CA MET A 53 -5.97 2.77 11.87
C MET A 53 -7.16 1.83 12.11
N PHE A 54 -7.19 1.15 13.27
CA PHE A 54 -8.31 0.27 13.63
C PHE A 54 -9.63 1.02 13.79
N MET A 55 -9.61 2.28 14.23
CA MET A 55 -10.81 3.11 14.24
C MET A 55 -11.36 3.31 12.81
N GLY A 56 -10.49 3.50 11.81
CA GLY A 56 -10.86 3.54 10.40
C GLY A 56 -11.53 2.25 9.91
N GLU A 57 -11.03 1.09 10.34
CA GLU A 57 -11.65 -0.20 10.03
C GLU A 57 -13.03 -0.38 10.69
N ILE A 58 -13.19 0.06 11.94
CA ILE A 58 -14.50 0.06 12.63
C ILE A 58 -15.52 0.92 11.87
N LEU A 59 -15.10 2.03 11.25
CA LEU A 59 -15.97 2.85 10.41
C LEU A 59 -16.56 2.07 9.23
N CYS A 60 -15.88 1.02 8.72
CA CYS A 60 -16.46 0.14 7.71
C CYS A 60 -17.69 -0.61 8.24
N LEU A 61 -17.67 -1.07 9.49
CA LEU A 61 -18.83 -1.72 10.11
C LEU A 61 -20.00 -0.75 10.29
N VAL A 62 -19.69 0.49 10.70
CA VAL A 62 -20.69 1.56 10.83
C VAL A 62 -21.30 1.87 9.47
N ALA A 63 -20.48 2.04 8.44
CA ALA A 63 -20.93 2.25 7.06
C ALA A 63 -21.80 1.08 6.58
N PHE A 64 -21.43 -0.17 6.88
CA PHE A 64 -22.23 -1.34 6.54
C PHE A 64 -23.62 -1.28 7.16
N LYS A 65 -23.71 -0.98 8.46
CA LYS A 65 -25.00 -0.88 9.17
C LYS A 65 -25.85 0.26 8.65
N ILE A 66 -25.25 1.41 8.32
CA ILE A 66 -25.96 2.56 7.72
C ILE A 66 -26.51 2.18 6.35
N ILE A 67 -25.68 1.62 5.47
CA ILE A 67 -26.11 1.20 4.12
C ILE A 67 -27.24 0.17 4.24
N TYR A 68 -27.05 -0.88 5.04
CA TYR A 68 -28.06 -1.92 5.25
C TYR A 68 -29.40 -1.35 5.73
N TRP A 69 -29.36 -0.42 6.70
CA TRP A 69 -30.57 0.21 7.23
C TRP A 69 -31.25 1.15 6.21
N CYS A 70 -30.47 1.92 5.46
CA CYS A 70 -30.97 2.78 4.39
C CYS A 70 -31.64 1.97 3.27
N THR A 71 -31.02 0.88 2.83
CA THR A 71 -31.58 -0.03 1.82
C THR A 71 -32.87 -0.68 2.32
N MET A 72 -32.89 -1.16 3.56
CA MET A 72 -34.10 -1.74 4.17
C MET A 72 -35.26 -0.74 4.27
N ARG A 73 -34.95 0.55 4.53
CA ARG A 73 -35.94 1.63 4.55
C ARG A 73 -36.44 2.04 3.17
N ARG A 74 -35.57 2.00 2.16
CA ARG A 74 -35.92 2.39 0.78
C ARG A 74 -36.74 1.32 0.07
N GLY A 75 -36.60 0.04 0.46
CA GLY A 75 -37.28 -1.08 -0.20
C GLY A 75 -36.81 -1.35 -1.64
N ASP A 76 -35.85 -0.55 -2.12
CA ASP A 76 -35.22 -0.67 -3.43
C ASP A 76 -33.71 -0.80 -3.22
N THR A 77 -33.12 -1.83 -3.83
CA THR A 77 -31.71 -2.17 -3.65
C THR A 77 -30.98 -1.99 -4.97
N SER A 78 -30.06 -1.01 -5.02
CA SER A 78 -29.18 -0.84 -6.17
C SER A 78 -28.28 -2.06 -6.36
N GLU A 79 -27.92 -2.39 -7.61
CA GLU A 79 -27.01 -3.49 -7.95
C GLU A 79 -25.65 -3.37 -7.22
N SER A 80 -25.15 -2.14 -7.03
CA SER A 80 -23.93 -1.87 -6.29
C SER A 80 -24.08 -2.13 -4.78
N GLU A 81 -25.20 -1.72 -4.19
CA GLU A 81 -25.49 -1.95 -2.77
C GLU A 81 -25.68 -3.45 -2.50
N MET A 82 -26.37 -4.15 -3.40
CA MET A 82 -26.51 -5.59 -3.35
C MET A 82 -25.15 -6.28 -3.33
N THR A 83 -24.20 -5.84 -4.17
CA THR A 83 -22.84 -6.40 -4.24
C THR A 83 -22.05 -6.17 -2.95
N ILE A 84 -22.13 -4.98 -2.36
CA ILE A 84 -21.43 -4.62 -1.12
C ILE A 84 -22.02 -5.36 0.09
N LEU A 85 -23.34 -5.51 0.13
CA LEU A 85 -24.07 -6.21 1.19
C LEU A 85 -24.09 -7.74 0.99
N ARG A 86 -23.66 -8.23 -0.17
CA ARG A 86 -23.73 -9.65 -0.55
C ARG A 86 -22.88 -10.50 0.37
N GLY A 87 -23.55 -11.33 1.17
CA GLY A 87 -22.87 -12.34 1.96
C GLY A 87 -23.68 -12.87 3.13
N ASN A 88 -23.15 -13.89 3.78
CA ASN A 88 -23.70 -14.41 5.01
C ASN A 88 -23.36 -13.46 6.16
N GLN A 89 -24.39 -13.01 6.88
CA GLN A 89 -24.24 -12.17 8.07
C GLN A 89 -24.23 -12.99 9.37
N ASN A 90 -24.61 -14.27 9.29
CA ASN A 90 -24.66 -15.19 10.43
C ASN A 90 -23.39 -16.06 10.42
N PHE A 91 -22.32 -15.52 10.99
CA PHE A 91 -21.06 -16.22 11.24
C PHE A 91 -20.54 -15.87 12.63
N ASN A 92 -19.60 -16.67 13.15
CA ASN A 92 -18.97 -16.37 14.41
C ASN A 92 -17.90 -15.27 14.23
N PRO A 93 -18.04 -14.08 14.85
CA PRO A 93 -17.07 -12.99 14.70
C PRO A 93 -15.64 -13.37 15.09
N PHE A 94 -15.45 -14.32 16.02
CA PHE A 94 -14.13 -14.75 16.49
C PHE A 94 -13.23 -15.33 15.39
N ILE A 95 -13.77 -15.63 14.20
CA ILE A 95 -12.96 -16.01 13.02
C ILE A 95 -12.02 -14.86 12.59
N PHE A 96 -12.37 -13.60 12.89
CA PHE A 96 -11.54 -12.44 12.57
C PHE A 96 -10.52 -12.07 13.66
N LEU A 97 -10.51 -12.79 14.79
CA LEU A 97 -9.52 -12.55 15.84
C LEU A 97 -8.10 -12.99 15.40
N PRO A 98 -7.87 -14.21 14.85
CA PRO A 98 -6.56 -14.60 14.36
C PRO A 98 -5.94 -13.66 13.30
N PRO A 99 -6.65 -13.23 12.23
CA PRO A 99 -6.09 -12.30 11.26
C PRO A 99 -5.76 -10.94 11.89
N ALA A 100 -6.63 -10.41 12.79
CA ALA A 100 -6.32 -9.19 13.52
C ALA A 100 -5.05 -9.31 14.39
N MET A 101 -4.82 -10.46 15.04
CA MET A 101 -3.59 -10.69 15.81
C MET A 101 -2.37 -10.75 14.90
N CYS A 102 -2.50 -11.40 13.74
CA CYS A 102 -1.42 -11.47 12.75
C CYS A 102 -1.07 -10.08 12.23
N ASP A 103 -2.07 -9.26 11.90
CA ASP A 103 -1.87 -7.89 11.41
C ASP A 103 -1.14 -7.01 12.43
N MET A 104 -1.59 -7.01 13.69
CA MET A 104 -0.93 -6.27 14.77
C MET A 104 0.50 -6.75 15.02
N THR A 105 0.71 -8.08 15.04
CA THR A 105 2.03 -8.66 15.30
C THR A 105 2.98 -8.33 14.16
N ALA A 106 2.54 -8.50 12.91
CA ALA A 106 3.34 -8.17 11.73
C ALA A 106 3.67 -6.68 11.68
N THR A 107 2.70 -5.80 11.94
CA THR A 107 2.89 -4.34 11.95
C THR A 107 3.85 -3.90 13.05
N SER A 108 3.77 -4.50 14.23
CA SER A 108 4.69 -4.21 15.33
C SER A 108 6.13 -4.65 15.00
N ILE A 109 6.30 -5.85 14.44
CA ILE A 109 7.63 -6.33 14.01
C ILE A 109 8.18 -5.46 12.86
N MET A 110 7.33 -5.08 11.90
CA MET A 110 7.70 -4.15 10.82
C MET A 110 8.15 -2.79 11.36
N TYR A 111 7.48 -2.26 12.38
CA TYR A 111 7.86 -1.00 13.01
C TYR A 111 9.23 -1.08 13.68
N ILE A 112 9.51 -2.17 14.41
CA ILE A 112 10.83 -2.43 14.99
C ILE A 112 11.88 -2.54 13.88
N GLY A 113 11.59 -3.30 12.82
CA GLY A 113 12.49 -3.45 11.68
C GLY A 113 12.81 -2.11 11.00
N LEU A 114 11.81 -1.25 10.78
CA LEU A 114 11.98 0.07 10.17
C LEU A 114 12.91 1.00 10.97
N ASN A 115 13.00 0.83 12.30
CA ASN A 115 13.92 1.59 13.14
C ASN A 115 15.36 1.04 13.14
N LEU A 116 15.57 -0.16 12.61
CA LEU A 116 16.86 -0.85 12.59
C LEU A 116 17.47 -0.92 11.17
N THR A 117 16.67 -0.79 10.12
CA THR A 117 17.12 -0.78 8.71
C THR A 117 16.71 0.51 8.00
N TYR A 118 17.15 0.67 6.75
CA TYR A 118 16.82 1.82 5.91
C TYR A 118 15.37 1.75 5.41
N ALA A 119 14.72 2.92 5.30
CA ALA A 119 13.34 3.01 4.83
C ALA A 119 13.14 2.48 3.40
N SER A 120 14.15 2.58 2.53
CA SER A 120 14.11 1.99 1.19
C SER A 120 14.16 0.47 1.24
N SER A 121 15.06 -0.12 2.02
CA SER A 121 15.16 -1.56 2.26
C SER A 121 13.85 -2.13 2.80
N PHE A 122 13.25 -1.44 3.76
CA PHE A 122 11.94 -1.77 4.30
C PHE A 122 10.84 -1.85 3.22
N GLN A 123 10.77 -0.85 2.34
CA GLN A 123 9.79 -0.85 1.23
C GLN A 123 10.00 -2.01 0.27
N MET A 124 11.26 -2.39 0.03
CA MET A 124 11.64 -3.45 -0.90
C MET A 124 11.41 -4.84 -0.33
N LEU A 125 11.81 -5.07 0.92
CA LEU A 125 11.63 -6.33 1.63
C LEU A 125 10.15 -6.67 1.85
N ARG A 126 9.28 -5.65 1.95
CA ARG A 126 7.83 -5.84 1.97
C ARG A 126 7.30 -6.55 0.71
N GLY A 127 7.97 -6.43 -0.43
CA GLY A 127 7.63 -7.17 -1.64
C GLY A 127 7.79 -8.70 -1.52
N SER A 128 8.52 -9.20 -0.51
CA SER A 128 8.70 -10.63 -0.27
C SER A 128 7.39 -11.35 0.10
N VAL A 129 6.38 -10.61 0.58
CA VAL A 129 5.07 -11.13 0.96
C VAL A 129 4.43 -11.95 -0.17
N ILE A 130 4.65 -11.58 -1.44
CA ILE A 130 4.12 -12.28 -2.61
C ILE A 130 4.62 -13.73 -2.67
N ILE A 131 5.89 -13.98 -2.29
CA ILE A 131 6.47 -15.33 -2.28
C ILE A 131 5.71 -16.19 -1.27
N PHE A 132 5.58 -15.71 -0.04
CA PHE A 132 4.95 -16.45 1.03
C PHE A 132 3.45 -16.62 0.80
N THR A 133 2.74 -15.57 0.34
CA THR A 133 1.32 -15.68 0.00
C THR A 133 1.11 -16.68 -1.13
N GLY A 134 1.94 -16.66 -2.18
CA GLY A 134 1.86 -17.63 -3.28
C GLY A 134 2.03 -19.08 -2.80
N LEU A 135 3.06 -19.35 -2.00
CA LEU A 135 3.33 -20.68 -1.45
C LEU A 135 2.22 -21.15 -0.48
N LEU A 136 1.79 -20.28 0.43
CA LEU A 136 0.73 -20.58 1.38
C LEU A 136 -0.63 -20.77 0.69
N SER A 137 -0.90 -20.04 -0.40
CA SER A 137 -2.10 -20.26 -1.22
C SER A 137 -2.10 -21.62 -1.92
N VAL A 138 -0.94 -22.17 -2.31
CA VAL A 138 -0.86 -23.56 -2.80
C VAL A 138 -1.19 -24.54 -1.68
N ALA A 139 -0.63 -24.33 -0.49
CA ALA A 139 -0.78 -25.24 0.64
C ALA A 139 -2.19 -25.24 1.28
N PHE A 140 -2.84 -24.08 1.37
CA PHE A 140 -4.09 -23.93 2.14
C PHE A 140 -5.35 -23.69 1.30
N LEU A 141 -5.21 -23.24 0.05
CA LEU A 141 -6.30 -22.93 -0.88
C LEU A 141 -6.27 -23.82 -2.14
N ASP A 142 -5.37 -24.80 -2.19
CA ASP A 142 -5.23 -25.76 -3.30
C ASP A 142 -5.03 -25.07 -4.67
N ARG A 143 -4.37 -23.90 -4.69
CA ARG A 143 -4.05 -23.20 -5.94
C ARG A 143 -2.91 -23.90 -6.69
N VAL A 144 -2.98 -23.89 -8.01
CA VAL A 144 -1.90 -24.41 -8.88
C VAL A 144 -1.11 -23.24 -9.45
N LEU A 145 0.15 -23.09 -9.01
CA LEU A 145 1.08 -22.11 -9.57
C LEU A 145 1.60 -22.58 -10.92
N LYS A 146 1.39 -21.76 -11.96
CA LYS A 146 1.92 -21.96 -13.30
C LYS A 146 3.40 -21.63 -13.33
N TRP A 147 4.11 -22.16 -14.32
CA TRP A 147 5.55 -21.89 -14.54
C TRP A 147 5.90 -20.39 -14.53
N ARG A 148 4.98 -19.55 -15.00
CA ARG A 148 5.14 -18.09 -15.01
C ARG A 148 5.16 -17.49 -13.60
N GLU A 149 4.27 -17.92 -12.73
CA GLU A 149 4.21 -17.45 -11.34
C GLU A 149 5.48 -17.89 -10.60
N TRP A 150 5.96 -19.12 -10.83
CA TRP A 150 7.28 -19.57 -10.37
C TRP A 150 8.44 -18.72 -10.88
N SER A 151 8.44 -18.35 -12.16
CA SER A 151 9.47 -17.46 -12.69
C SER A 151 9.44 -16.07 -12.03
N GLY A 152 8.24 -15.53 -11.78
CA GLY A 152 8.06 -14.26 -11.06
C GLY A 152 8.62 -14.32 -9.63
N ILE A 153 8.31 -15.39 -8.90
CA ILE A 153 8.88 -15.67 -7.57
C ILE A 153 10.42 -15.71 -7.62
N GLY A 154 11.01 -16.36 -8.63
CA GLY A 154 12.46 -16.41 -8.81
C GLY A 154 13.12 -15.03 -8.99
N PHE A 155 12.49 -14.14 -9.78
CA PHE A 155 12.94 -12.76 -9.91
C PHE A 155 12.81 -11.96 -8.61
N ILE A 156 11.72 -12.15 -7.87
CA ILE A 156 11.53 -11.49 -6.57
C ILE A 156 12.61 -11.92 -5.58
N ILE A 157 12.89 -13.23 -5.46
CA ILE A 157 13.97 -13.75 -4.60
C ILE A 157 15.33 -13.15 -4.99
N SER A 158 15.63 -13.10 -6.29
CA SER A 158 16.88 -12.50 -6.78
C SER A 158 16.97 -11.02 -6.41
N GLY A 159 15.86 -10.27 -6.54
CA GLY A 159 15.78 -8.88 -6.11
C GLY A 159 16.03 -8.70 -4.60
N LEU A 160 15.40 -9.53 -3.76
CA LEU A 160 15.59 -9.49 -2.30
C LEU A 160 17.04 -9.78 -1.89
N VAL A 161 17.70 -10.74 -2.54
CA VAL A 161 19.13 -11.04 -2.30
C VAL A 161 20.00 -9.83 -2.63
N VAL A 162 19.76 -9.17 -3.77
CA VAL A 162 20.50 -7.95 -4.15
C VAL A 162 20.28 -6.83 -3.13
N VAL A 163 19.06 -6.65 -2.63
CA VAL A 163 18.74 -5.64 -1.61
C VAL A 163 19.51 -5.92 -0.32
N GLY A 164 19.40 -7.13 0.24
CA GLY A 164 20.11 -7.50 1.47
C GLY A 164 21.63 -7.38 1.33
N LEU A 165 22.19 -7.73 0.17
CA LEU A 165 23.62 -7.50 -0.10
C LEU A 165 23.98 -6.01 -0.20
N SER A 166 23.09 -5.19 -0.78
CA SER A 166 23.31 -3.74 -0.89
C SER A 166 23.32 -3.06 0.48
N ASP A 167 22.47 -3.52 1.39
CA ASP A 167 22.38 -3.00 2.76
C ASP A 167 23.56 -3.47 3.61
N PHE A 168 24.00 -4.72 3.42
CA PHE A 168 25.22 -5.26 4.02
C PHE A 168 26.47 -4.45 3.64
N VAL A 169 26.60 -4.06 2.37
CA VAL A 169 27.72 -3.25 1.88
C VAL A 169 27.60 -1.78 2.33
N SER A 170 26.39 -1.22 2.31
CA SER A 170 26.15 0.19 2.69
C SER A 170 26.31 0.44 4.18
N GLY A 171 25.95 -0.53 5.03
CA GLY A 171 26.14 -0.50 6.47
C GLY A 171 27.62 -0.52 6.90
N ALA A 172 28.54 -0.94 6.03
CA ALA A 172 29.98 -0.86 6.29
C ALA A 172 30.55 0.57 6.19
N HIS A 173 29.82 1.50 5.56
CA HIS A 173 30.28 2.86 5.27
C HIS A 173 29.49 3.97 5.97
N SER A 174 28.35 3.66 6.61
CA SER A 174 27.41 4.65 7.14
C SER A 174 27.26 4.51 8.66
N GLY A 175 27.87 5.41 9.45
CA GLY A 175 27.93 5.34 10.91
C GLY A 175 26.62 5.61 11.69
N ASN A 176 25.45 5.41 11.09
CA ASN A 176 24.14 5.72 11.71
C ASN A 176 23.37 4.49 12.22
N HIS A 177 23.62 3.30 11.67
CA HIS A 177 23.08 2.02 12.15
C HIS A 177 24.21 0.97 12.13
N GLY A 178 24.34 0.18 13.20
CA GLY A 178 25.33 -0.89 13.24
C GLY A 178 25.00 -1.96 12.19
N ARG A 179 26.02 -2.64 11.65
CA ARG A 179 25.80 -3.72 10.66
C ARG A 179 24.84 -4.80 11.19
N ASN A 180 24.95 -5.13 12.48
CA ASN A 180 24.08 -6.10 13.13
C ASN A 180 22.64 -5.57 13.26
N ASP A 181 22.44 -4.27 13.43
CA ASP A 181 21.12 -3.64 13.51
C ASP A 181 20.40 -3.79 12.16
N VAL A 182 21.08 -3.44 11.07
CA VAL A 182 20.51 -3.53 9.70
C VAL A 182 20.12 -4.96 9.36
N ILE A 183 21.01 -5.93 9.58
CA ILE A 183 20.72 -7.36 9.33
C ILE A 183 19.54 -7.82 10.17
N THR A 184 19.52 -7.47 11.46
CA THR A 184 18.40 -7.82 12.35
C THR A 184 17.10 -7.18 11.88
N GLY A 185 17.14 -5.92 11.43
CA GLY A 185 15.99 -5.21 10.88
C GLY A 185 15.42 -5.90 9.63
N ASP A 186 16.29 -6.28 8.69
CA ASP A 186 15.90 -6.96 7.45
C ASP A 186 15.28 -8.34 7.73
N GLU A 187 15.88 -9.13 8.62
CA GLU A 187 15.34 -10.42 9.05
C GLU A 187 13.97 -10.29 9.71
N LEU A 188 13.80 -9.31 10.61
CA LEU A 188 12.51 -9.03 11.25
C LEU A 188 11.44 -8.67 10.22
N ILE A 189 11.78 -7.88 9.20
CA ILE A 189 10.82 -7.52 8.15
C ILE A 189 10.40 -8.74 7.34
N ILE A 190 11.32 -9.65 7.01
CA ILE A 190 11.01 -10.90 6.31
C ILE A 190 10.09 -11.77 7.16
N ILE A 191 10.37 -11.92 8.46
CA ILE A 191 9.51 -12.66 9.40
C ILE A 191 8.11 -12.03 9.43
N ALA A 192 8.01 -10.70 9.50
CA ALA A 192 6.73 -10.01 9.46
C ALA A 192 5.97 -10.29 8.16
N GLN A 193 6.64 -10.37 7.00
CA GLN A 193 5.99 -10.70 5.73
C GLN A 193 5.41 -12.13 5.72
N VAL A 194 6.01 -13.09 6.43
CA VAL A 194 5.43 -14.43 6.58
C VAL A 194 4.12 -14.37 7.37
N ILE A 195 4.08 -13.58 8.45
CA ILE A 195 2.89 -13.38 9.27
C ILE A 195 1.79 -12.67 8.46
N THR A 196 2.12 -11.60 7.74
CA THR A 196 1.19 -10.91 6.83
C THR A 196 0.69 -11.85 5.75
N ALA A 197 1.55 -12.67 5.14
CA ALA A 197 1.11 -13.64 4.15
C ALA A 197 0.13 -14.68 4.73
N THR A 198 0.38 -15.12 5.97
CA THR A 198 -0.51 -16.05 6.69
C THR A 198 -1.88 -15.41 6.93
N GLN A 199 -1.92 -14.16 7.39
CA GLN A 199 -3.15 -13.38 7.53
C GLN A 199 -3.94 -13.34 6.22
N MET A 200 -3.29 -12.95 5.11
CA MET A 200 -3.98 -12.76 3.83
C MET A 200 -4.57 -14.06 3.29
N VAL A 201 -3.84 -15.18 3.42
CA VAL A 201 -4.31 -16.51 3.01
C VAL A 201 -5.43 -17.02 3.93
N TYR A 202 -5.34 -16.76 5.23
CA TYR A 202 -6.39 -17.06 6.19
C TYR A 202 -7.68 -16.30 5.85
N GLU A 203 -7.59 -14.98 5.65
CA GLU A 203 -8.70 -14.11 5.26
C GLU A 203 -9.37 -14.64 3.99
N GLU A 204 -8.60 -14.89 2.92
CA GLU A 204 -9.15 -15.40 1.66
C GLU A 204 -9.92 -16.72 1.88
N LYS A 205 -9.36 -17.64 2.68
CA LYS A 205 -9.99 -18.94 2.94
C LYS A 205 -11.34 -18.79 3.66
N PHE A 206 -11.40 -18.02 4.74
CA PHE A 206 -12.60 -17.93 5.57
C PHE A 206 -13.65 -16.98 5.00
N ILE A 207 -13.25 -15.86 4.40
CA ILE A 207 -14.16 -14.91 3.75
C ILE A 207 -14.86 -15.58 2.57
N ASN A 208 -14.15 -16.37 1.76
CA ASN A 208 -14.76 -17.11 0.65
C ASN A 208 -15.61 -18.28 1.15
N LYS A 209 -15.13 -19.05 2.14
CA LYS A 209 -15.87 -20.20 2.69
C LYS A 209 -17.21 -19.80 3.32
N HIS A 210 -17.24 -18.71 4.07
CA HIS A 210 -18.46 -18.23 4.72
C HIS A 210 -19.20 -17.17 3.89
N ASN A 211 -18.66 -16.79 2.72
CA ASN A 211 -19.15 -15.70 1.87
C ASN A 211 -19.47 -14.43 2.68
N ILE A 212 -18.51 -13.95 3.48
CA ILE A 212 -18.73 -12.80 4.38
C ILE A 212 -18.63 -11.49 3.58
N PRO A 213 -19.49 -10.49 3.80
CA PRO A 213 -19.34 -9.17 3.19
C PRO A 213 -18.02 -8.51 3.60
N ALA A 214 -17.29 -7.93 2.63
CA ALA A 214 -15.97 -7.34 2.89
C ALA A 214 -15.99 -6.24 3.97
N LEU A 215 -17.04 -5.39 3.94
CA LEU A 215 -17.22 -4.31 4.91
C LEU A 215 -17.42 -4.81 6.34
N GLN A 216 -18.06 -5.98 6.51
CA GLN A 216 -18.21 -6.62 7.83
C GLN A 216 -16.91 -7.28 8.29
N ALA A 217 -16.17 -7.94 7.39
CA ALA A 217 -14.89 -8.57 7.71
C ALA A 217 -13.90 -7.54 8.28
N VAL A 218 -13.65 -6.46 7.53
CA VAL A 218 -12.79 -5.34 7.97
C VAL A 218 -13.28 -4.75 9.29
N GLY A 219 -14.60 -4.57 9.42
CA GLY A 219 -15.20 -4.02 10.63
C GLY A 219 -14.91 -4.85 11.90
N TRP A 220 -15.01 -6.17 11.80
CA TRP A 220 -14.72 -7.06 12.93
C TRP A 220 -13.23 -7.15 13.24
N GLU A 221 -12.38 -7.19 12.21
CA GLU A 221 -10.91 -7.09 12.38
C GLU A 221 -10.54 -5.82 13.14
N GLY A 222 -11.12 -4.68 12.76
CA GLY A 222 -10.94 -3.41 13.45
C GLY A 222 -11.36 -3.42 14.92
N ILE A 223 -12.49 -4.06 15.26
CA ILE A 223 -12.94 -4.18 16.66
C ILE A 223 -11.94 -5.00 17.48
N PHE A 224 -11.52 -6.16 16.98
CA PHE A 224 -10.58 -7.02 17.69
C PHE A 224 -9.20 -6.39 17.80
N GLY A 225 -8.72 -5.78 16.71
CA GLY A 225 -7.47 -5.01 16.66
C GLY A 225 -7.46 -3.87 17.67
N PHE A 226 -8.47 -3.01 17.63
CA PHE A 226 -8.60 -1.89 18.57
C PHE A 226 -8.69 -2.36 20.02
N SER A 227 -9.44 -3.43 20.30
CA SER A 227 -9.62 -3.94 21.67
C SER A 227 -8.32 -4.49 22.26
N VAL A 228 -7.60 -5.32 21.49
CA VAL A 228 -6.34 -5.90 21.96
C VAL A 228 -5.23 -4.86 22.02
N LEU A 229 -5.09 -4.00 21.01
CA LEU A 229 -4.11 -2.92 21.05
C LEU A 229 -4.40 -1.94 22.18
N GLY A 230 -5.67 -1.60 22.42
CA GLY A 230 -6.09 -0.77 23.54
C GLY A 230 -5.72 -1.37 24.90
N LEU A 231 -5.81 -2.70 25.04
CA LEU A 231 -5.34 -3.40 26.24
C LEU A 231 -3.81 -3.39 26.35
N LEU A 232 -3.08 -3.51 25.23
CA LEU A 232 -1.61 -3.44 25.18
C LEU A 232 -1.05 -2.03 25.43
N LEU A 233 -1.81 -0.97 25.13
CA LEU A 233 -1.41 0.40 25.47
C LEU A 233 -1.24 0.60 26.98
N VAL A 234 -1.96 -0.15 27.81
CA VAL A 234 -1.84 -0.07 29.28
C VAL A 234 -0.43 -0.45 29.75
N PRO A 235 0.12 -1.65 29.46
CA PRO A 235 1.51 -1.95 29.80
C PRO A 235 2.50 -1.06 29.05
N PHE A 236 2.26 -0.70 27.77
CA PHE A 236 3.17 0.16 27.00
C PHE A 236 3.38 1.55 27.64
N TYR A 237 2.34 2.07 28.31
CA TYR A 237 2.41 3.33 29.06
C TYR A 237 3.33 3.28 30.29
N TYR A 238 3.62 2.09 30.83
CA TYR A 238 4.49 1.91 32.00
C TYR A 238 5.88 1.34 31.65
N LEU A 239 6.02 0.71 30.48
CA LEU A 239 7.28 0.13 30.03
C LEU A 239 8.25 1.23 29.60
N LYS A 240 9.34 1.40 30.35
CA LYS A 240 10.44 2.28 29.98
C LYS A 240 11.33 1.61 28.94
N VAL A 241 11.64 2.34 27.88
CA VAL A 241 12.53 1.87 26.81
C VAL A 241 13.59 2.92 26.53
N GLY A 242 14.76 2.50 26.04
CA GLY A 242 15.83 3.41 25.63
C GLY A 242 15.67 3.88 24.19
N SER A 243 16.50 4.85 23.80
CA SER A 243 16.69 5.23 22.39
C SER A 243 17.10 3.99 21.56
N PRO A 244 16.56 3.78 20.34
CA PRO A 244 15.72 4.69 19.53
C PRO A 244 14.20 4.59 19.78
N PHE A 245 13.74 3.73 20.70
CA PHE A 245 12.32 3.37 20.83
C PHE A 245 11.50 4.31 21.74
N SER A 246 12.12 5.35 22.33
CA SER A 246 11.43 6.36 23.14
C SER A 246 11.72 7.78 22.64
N GLY A 247 10.67 8.49 22.16
CA GLY A 247 10.72 9.92 21.84
C GLY A 247 9.91 10.81 22.79
N ASN A 248 9.10 10.22 23.67
CA ASN A 248 8.21 10.93 24.59
C ASN A 248 8.93 11.39 25.87
N PRO A 249 8.41 12.42 26.57
CA PRO A 249 9.02 12.98 27.78
C PRO A 249 9.26 11.96 28.91
N ARG A 250 8.46 10.88 28.95
CA ARG A 250 8.51 9.88 30.02
C ARG A 250 9.47 8.72 29.73
N GLY A 251 10.05 8.65 28.53
CA GLY A 251 10.93 7.56 28.13
C GLY A 251 10.23 6.19 28.11
N VAL A 252 8.91 6.19 27.89
CA VAL A 252 8.10 4.96 27.82
C VAL A 252 7.95 4.50 26.38
N LEU A 253 7.52 3.25 26.16
CA LEU A 253 7.34 2.72 24.81
C LEU A 253 6.27 3.50 24.03
N GLU A 254 5.17 3.85 24.69
CA GLU A 254 4.11 4.67 24.10
C GLU A 254 3.44 5.51 25.19
N ASP A 255 3.28 6.81 24.95
CA ASP A 255 2.47 7.69 25.79
C ASP A 255 1.27 8.21 24.98
N PRO A 256 0.12 7.50 25.00
CA PRO A 256 -1.03 7.90 24.20
C PRO A 256 -1.63 9.24 24.67
N PHE A 257 -1.45 9.62 25.93
CA PHE A 257 -1.96 10.90 26.43
C PHE A 257 -1.12 12.06 25.92
N ASP A 258 0.20 11.91 25.90
CA ASP A 258 1.09 12.90 25.27
C ASP A 258 0.76 13.06 23.78
N GLY A 259 0.55 11.95 23.06
CA GLY A 259 0.17 11.97 21.66
C GLY A 259 -1.18 12.66 21.41
N LEU A 260 -2.18 12.46 22.28
CA LEU A 260 -3.47 13.16 22.20
C LEU A 260 -3.34 14.67 22.46
N ILE A 261 -2.45 15.08 23.36
CA ILE A 261 -2.15 16.50 23.60
C ILE A 261 -1.46 17.11 22.38
N GLN A 262 -0.47 16.42 21.81
CA GLN A 262 0.20 16.83 20.58
C GLN A 262 -0.78 16.98 19.41
N LEU A 263 -1.73 16.05 19.25
CA LEU A 263 -2.82 16.17 18.26
C LEU A 263 -3.61 17.45 18.50
N ARG A 264 -4.11 17.67 19.72
CA ARG A 264 -4.92 18.85 20.05
C ARG A 264 -4.20 20.16 19.76
N ASN A 265 -2.89 20.21 19.97
CA ASN A 265 -2.12 21.44 19.86
C ASN A 265 -1.73 21.79 18.41
N ASN A 266 -1.84 20.86 17.45
CA ASN A 266 -1.51 21.11 16.06
C ASN A 266 -2.65 20.71 15.09
N PRO A 267 -3.37 21.66 14.49
CA PRO A 267 -4.51 21.36 13.61
C PRO A 267 -4.10 20.64 12.31
N TRP A 268 -2.87 20.84 11.82
CA TRP A 268 -2.37 20.11 10.67
C TRP A 268 -2.12 18.63 10.99
N LEU A 269 -1.69 18.34 12.21
CA LEU A 269 -1.51 16.99 12.70
C LEU A 269 -2.86 16.26 12.83
N ILE A 270 -3.90 16.95 13.29
CA ILE A 270 -5.28 16.43 13.31
C ILE A 270 -5.74 16.10 11.88
N CYS A 271 -5.47 16.98 10.92
CA CYS A 271 -5.82 16.73 9.52
C CYS A 271 -5.12 15.48 8.97
N ALA A 272 -3.81 15.32 9.22
CA ALA A 272 -3.05 14.14 8.83
C ALA A 272 -3.56 12.85 9.52
N PHE A 273 -3.91 12.93 10.80
CA PHE A 273 -4.46 11.82 11.57
C PHE A 273 -5.83 11.37 11.04
N PHE A 274 -6.77 12.30 10.82
CA PHE A 274 -8.07 11.95 10.23
C PHE A 274 -7.93 11.49 8.78
N GLY A 275 -7.01 12.07 8.00
CA GLY A 275 -6.68 11.60 6.66
C GLY A 275 -6.26 10.13 6.66
N THR A 276 -5.46 9.72 7.65
CA THR A 276 -5.07 8.33 7.90
C THR A 276 -6.30 7.47 8.23
N VAL A 277 -7.13 7.88 9.21
CA VAL A 277 -8.35 7.14 9.62
C VAL A 277 -9.30 6.90 8.43
N PHE A 278 -9.63 7.93 7.66
CA PHE A 278 -10.57 7.81 6.54
C PHE A 278 -10.00 7.00 5.39
N SER A 279 -8.73 7.23 5.02
CA SER A 279 -8.10 6.51 3.91
C SER A 279 -7.99 5.00 4.17
N ILE A 280 -7.78 4.60 5.44
CA ILE A 280 -7.74 3.21 5.86
C ILE A 280 -9.07 2.50 5.67
N ALA A 281 -10.19 3.14 6.00
CA ALA A 281 -11.51 2.57 5.80
C ALA A 281 -11.69 2.13 4.32
N PHE A 282 -11.36 3.01 3.38
CA PHE A 282 -11.44 2.69 1.96
C PHE A 282 -10.38 1.68 1.51
N PHE A 283 -9.15 1.81 2.01
CA PHE A 283 -8.05 0.90 1.69
C PHE A 283 -8.37 -0.54 2.07
N ASN A 284 -8.77 -0.77 3.32
CA ASN A 284 -9.07 -2.12 3.82
C ASN A 284 -10.35 -2.68 3.20
N PHE A 285 -11.40 -1.86 3.01
CA PHE A 285 -12.57 -2.29 2.26
C PHE A 285 -12.19 -2.77 0.84
N ALA A 286 -11.43 -1.97 0.11
CA ALA A 286 -11.03 -2.31 -1.25
C ALA A 286 -10.09 -3.52 -1.27
N GLY A 287 -9.15 -3.62 -0.32
CA GLY A 287 -8.22 -4.74 -0.20
C GLY A 287 -8.91 -6.08 0.08
N VAL A 288 -9.82 -6.12 1.05
CA VAL A 288 -10.61 -7.33 1.34
C VAL A 288 -11.53 -7.65 0.17
N SER A 289 -12.13 -6.65 -0.48
CA SER A 289 -12.96 -6.86 -1.67
C SER A 289 -12.15 -7.43 -2.84
N VAL A 290 -10.93 -6.97 -3.08
CA VAL A 290 -10.00 -7.56 -4.07
C VAL A 290 -9.68 -9.01 -3.72
N THR A 291 -9.49 -9.31 -2.43
CA THR A 291 -9.20 -10.68 -1.98
C THR A 291 -10.37 -11.61 -2.26
N LYS A 292 -11.59 -11.14 -2.00
CA LYS A 292 -12.84 -11.87 -2.24
C LYS A 292 -13.14 -12.07 -3.74
N GLU A 293 -12.99 -11.02 -4.54
CA GLU A 293 -13.34 -11.04 -5.98
C GLU A 293 -12.23 -11.62 -6.88
N LEU A 294 -10.97 -11.57 -6.43
CA LEU A 294 -9.81 -12.01 -7.19
C LEU A 294 -8.96 -13.02 -6.40
N SER A 295 -8.11 -12.52 -5.49
CA SER A 295 -7.25 -13.35 -4.64
C SER A 295 -6.42 -12.54 -3.65
N ALA A 296 -5.93 -13.18 -2.58
CA ALA A 296 -4.92 -12.62 -1.69
C ALA A 296 -3.64 -12.27 -2.44
N THR A 297 -3.23 -13.11 -3.40
CA THR A 297 -2.04 -12.84 -4.22
C THR A 297 -2.19 -11.55 -5.05
N THR A 298 -3.38 -11.28 -5.59
CA THR A 298 -3.65 -10.03 -6.34
C THR A 298 -3.60 -8.83 -5.41
N ARG A 299 -4.18 -8.92 -4.20
CA ARG A 299 -4.08 -7.87 -3.17
C ARG A 299 -2.62 -7.55 -2.88
N MET A 300 -1.77 -8.55 -2.65
CA MET A 300 -0.35 -8.33 -2.36
C MET A 300 0.43 -7.66 -3.50
N VAL A 301 0.06 -7.95 -4.76
CA VAL A 301 0.68 -7.23 -5.87
C VAL A 301 0.19 -5.79 -5.96
N LEU A 302 -1.10 -5.51 -5.73
CA LEU A 302 -1.58 -4.13 -5.65
C LEU A 302 -0.96 -3.36 -4.49
N ASP A 303 -0.73 -4.02 -3.35
CA ASP A 303 0.02 -3.46 -2.23
C ASP A 303 1.43 -3.08 -2.62
N SER A 304 2.07 -3.89 -3.45
CA SER A 304 3.40 -3.58 -3.97
C SER A 304 3.35 -2.42 -4.98
N VAL A 305 2.33 -2.33 -5.85
CA VAL A 305 2.15 -1.16 -6.72
C VAL A 305 2.01 0.12 -5.89
N ARG A 306 1.25 0.07 -4.80
CA ARG A 306 1.14 1.18 -3.84
C ARG A 306 2.50 1.56 -3.25
N THR A 307 3.36 0.62 -2.86
CA THR A 307 4.69 0.97 -2.33
C THR A 307 5.56 1.67 -3.38
N LEU A 308 5.45 1.31 -4.66
CA LEU A 308 6.11 2.03 -5.77
C LEU A 308 5.62 3.47 -5.88
N VAL A 309 4.30 3.69 -5.79
CA VAL A 309 3.69 5.03 -5.86
C VAL A 309 4.19 5.89 -4.70
N ILE A 310 4.18 5.35 -3.48
CA ILE A 310 4.69 6.07 -2.29
C ILE A 310 6.17 6.41 -2.48
N TRP A 311 6.99 5.46 -2.92
CA TRP A 311 8.41 5.69 -3.18
C TRP A 311 8.61 6.84 -4.18
N ALA A 312 7.95 6.80 -5.33
CA ALA A 312 8.03 7.84 -6.35
C ALA A 312 7.62 9.23 -5.82
N VAL A 313 6.52 9.31 -5.08
CA VAL A 313 6.06 10.57 -4.47
C VAL A 313 7.04 11.07 -3.40
N THR A 314 7.54 10.18 -2.54
CA THR A 314 8.48 10.58 -1.48
C THR A 314 9.83 11.04 -2.04
N LEU A 315 10.29 10.49 -3.17
CA LEU A 315 11.46 11.01 -3.89
C LEU A 315 11.17 12.38 -4.51
N ALA A 316 10.02 12.55 -5.16
CA ALA A 316 9.64 13.83 -5.77
C ALA A 316 9.53 14.96 -4.72
N LEU A 317 9.09 14.64 -3.50
CA LEU A 317 9.01 15.58 -2.37
C LEU A 317 10.35 15.76 -1.64
N GLY A 318 11.42 15.06 -2.02
CA GLY A 318 12.72 15.11 -1.34
C GLY A 318 12.71 14.50 0.07
N TRP A 319 11.73 13.64 0.37
CA TRP A 319 11.58 13.01 1.69
C TRP A 319 12.43 11.75 1.87
N GLN A 320 13.16 11.31 0.84
CA GLN A 320 13.97 10.11 0.85
C GLN A 320 15.26 10.34 0.06
N GLN A 321 16.39 9.87 0.58
CA GLN A 321 17.69 9.93 -0.11
C GLN A 321 17.78 8.81 -1.16
N PHE A 322 18.38 9.11 -2.31
CA PHE A 322 18.43 8.21 -3.45
C PHE A 322 19.70 7.35 -3.41
N HIS A 323 19.54 6.03 -3.24
CA HIS A 323 20.65 5.08 -3.28
C HIS A 323 20.68 4.31 -4.60
N TYR A 324 21.72 4.54 -5.41
CA TYR A 324 21.85 3.97 -6.76
C TYR A 324 21.85 2.43 -6.79
N LEU A 325 22.43 1.78 -5.77
CA LEU A 325 22.54 0.32 -5.71
C LEU A 325 21.16 -0.37 -5.51
N GLN A 326 20.21 0.31 -4.87
CA GLN A 326 18.87 -0.21 -4.60
C GLN A 326 17.97 -0.22 -5.85
N ILE A 327 18.30 0.57 -6.89
CA ILE A 327 17.53 0.60 -8.15
C ILE A 327 17.52 -0.77 -8.84
N VAL A 328 18.65 -1.47 -8.81
CA VAL A 328 18.78 -2.80 -9.45
C VAL A 328 17.88 -3.80 -8.75
N GLY A 329 17.93 -3.86 -7.41
CA GLY A 329 17.03 -4.70 -6.61
C GLY A 329 15.56 -4.35 -6.85
N PHE A 330 15.25 -3.05 -6.94
CA PHE A 330 13.89 -2.56 -7.17
C PHE A 330 13.36 -2.97 -8.53
N SER A 331 14.19 -2.85 -9.56
CA SER A 331 13.85 -3.22 -10.93
C SER A 331 13.58 -4.72 -11.06
N LEU A 332 14.37 -5.56 -10.39
CA LEU A 332 14.16 -7.01 -10.34
C LEU A 332 12.86 -7.38 -9.61
N LEU A 333 12.57 -6.72 -8.48
CA LEU A 333 11.31 -6.91 -7.75
C LEU A 333 10.11 -6.54 -8.64
N ILE A 334 10.13 -5.36 -9.26
CA ILE A 334 9.07 -4.90 -10.17
C ILE A 334 8.89 -5.88 -11.33
N LEU A 335 9.98 -6.30 -11.96
CA LEU A 335 9.93 -7.24 -13.07
C LEU A 335 9.30 -8.57 -12.64
N GLY A 336 9.72 -9.11 -11.49
CA GLY A 336 9.16 -10.34 -10.93
C GLY A 336 7.67 -10.24 -10.65
N MET A 337 7.21 -9.12 -10.09
CA MET A 337 5.80 -8.85 -9.84
C MET A 337 4.98 -8.75 -11.13
N CYS A 338 5.50 -8.06 -12.15
CA CYS A 338 4.84 -7.97 -13.45
C CYS A 338 4.71 -9.34 -14.13
N ILE A 339 5.77 -10.15 -14.07
CA ILE A 339 5.79 -11.52 -14.61
C ILE A 339 4.75 -12.39 -13.89
N TYR A 340 4.72 -12.32 -12.56
CA TYR A 340 3.77 -13.05 -11.73
C TYR A 340 2.32 -12.72 -12.09
N ASN A 341 1.98 -11.43 -12.18
CA ASN A 341 0.61 -10.98 -12.38
C ASN A 341 0.16 -10.88 -13.85
N LYS A 342 0.94 -11.40 -14.79
CA LYS A 342 0.67 -11.34 -16.22
C LYS A 342 0.47 -9.91 -16.75
N ILE A 343 0.98 -8.92 -16.03
CA ILE A 343 1.10 -7.55 -16.52
C ILE A 343 2.26 -7.60 -17.51
N THR A 344 1.95 -7.88 -18.76
CA THR A 344 2.90 -7.70 -19.84
C THR A 344 3.31 -6.24 -19.82
N LEU A 345 4.54 -5.94 -19.44
CA LEU A 345 5.17 -4.62 -19.63
C LEU A 345 5.28 -4.26 -21.13
N VAL A 346 5.16 -5.26 -22.01
CA VAL A 346 5.30 -5.17 -23.47
C VAL A 346 4.42 -4.11 -24.14
N PRO A 347 3.11 -3.94 -23.82
CA PRO A 347 2.30 -2.88 -24.41
C PRO A 347 2.72 -1.49 -23.91
N CYS A 348 3.16 -1.36 -22.65
CA CYS A 348 3.59 -0.07 -22.08
C CYS A 348 4.93 0.37 -22.67
N ILE A 349 5.89 -0.55 -22.77
CA ILE A 349 7.18 -0.34 -23.43
C ILE A 349 6.98 -0.06 -24.93
N ARG A 350 6.09 -0.80 -25.62
CA ARG A 350 5.76 -0.50 -27.04
C ARG A 350 5.08 0.85 -27.22
N LYS A 351 4.26 1.28 -26.27
CA LYS A 351 3.60 2.60 -26.31
C LYS A 351 4.62 3.72 -26.05
N LEU A 352 5.55 3.51 -25.12
CA LEU A 352 6.65 4.43 -24.85
C LEU A 352 7.64 4.50 -26.02
N ASP A 353 8.00 3.35 -26.61
CA ASP A 353 8.83 3.25 -27.82
C ASP A 353 8.14 3.89 -29.03
N SER A 354 6.81 3.76 -29.15
CA SER A 354 6.05 4.48 -30.19
C SER A 354 6.05 5.99 -29.98
N LEU A 355 5.95 6.48 -28.73
CA LEU A 355 6.01 7.91 -28.42
C LEU A 355 7.42 8.48 -28.64
N CYS A 356 8.47 7.75 -28.26
CA CYS A 356 9.86 8.12 -28.54
C CYS A 356 10.16 8.10 -30.04
N ARG A 357 9.63 7.15 -30.82
CA ARG A 357 9.76 7.16 -32.29
C ARG A 357 9.04 8.34 -32.94
N THR A 358 7.86 8.72 -32.44
CA THR A 358 7.12 9.90 -32.95
C THR A 358 7.87 11.21 -32.64
N SER A 359 8.62 11.25 -31.53
CA SER A 359 9.50 12.37 -31.18
C SER A 359 10.74 12.47 -32.07
N VAL A 360 11.18 11.38 -32.71
CA VAL A 360 12.37 11.36 -33.60
C VAL A 360 11.98 11.67 -35.04
N ASP A 361 10.82 11.21 -35.52
CA ASP A 361 10.31 11.57 -36.86
C ASP A 361 10.01 13.08 -36.99
N ASN A 362 9.49 13.70 -35.92
CA ASN A 362 9.23 15.15 -35.91
C ASN A 362 10.51 16.00 -35.90
N SER A 363 11.68 15.45 -35.55
CA SER A 363 12.96 16.17 -35.67
C SER A 363 13.61 16.05 -37.05
N ASP A 364 13.26 15.04 -37.85
CA ASP A 364 13.83 14.82 -39.18
C ASP A 364 12.99 15.45 -40.30
N THR A 365 11.76 15.89 -40.03
CA THR A 365 10.87 16.48 -41.06
C THR A 365 11.08 18.01 -41.25
N ASP A 366 11.85 18.68 -40.38
CA ASP A 366 12.07 20.13 -40.43
C ASP A 366 13.26 20.57 -41.34
N VAL A 367 13.91 19.65 -42.06
CA VAL A 367 15.14 19.97 -42.84
C VAL A 367 14.97 19.94 -44.37
N LEU A 368 13.77 19.62 -44.90
CA LEU A 368 13.54 19.62 -46.36
C LEU A 368 12.40 20.56 -46.79
N VAL A 369 12.56 21.85 -46.50
CA VAL A 369 11.90 22.93 -47.27
C VAL A 369 12.93 23.52 -48.22
N VAL A 370 13.07 22.92 -49.40
CA VAL A 370 13.83 23.51 -50.52
C VAL A 370 12.93 24.53 -51.21
N ASN A 371 13.35 25.78 -51.11
CA ASN A 371 12.77 26.96 -51.77
C ASN A 371 12.64 26.78 -53.28
N THR A 372 11.49 27.17 -53.84
CA THR A 372 11.38 27.57 -55.26
C THR A 372 10.66 28.93 -55.32
N PRO A 373 11.18 29.94 -56.04
CA PRO A 373 10.66 31.31 -56.01
C PRO A 373 9.50 31.57 -56.99
N ALA A 374 8.82 32.68 -56.73
CA ALA A 374 7.57 33.16 -57.30
C ALA A 374 7.57 33.49 -58.81
N SER A 375 6.40 33.34 -59.45
CA SER A 375 5.94 34.15 -60.59
C SER A 375 4.40 34.11 -60.68
N GLU A 376 3.83 35.32 -60.64
CA GLU A 376 2.64 35.87 -61.37
C GLU A 376 1.34 35.04 -61.43
N ALA A 377 0.24 35.47 -60.79
CA ALA A 377 -0.67 36.58 -61.15
C ALA A 377 -1.58 36.30 -62.37
N THR A 378 -2.89 36.09 -62.12
CA THR A 378 -4.14 36.44 -62.87
C THR A 378 -5.22 35.41 -62.51
N ASP A 379 -6.27 35.80 -61.79
CA ASP A 379 -7.52 36.45 -62.22
C ASP A 379 -8.63 35.47 -62.68
N THR A 380 -9.80 35.72 -62.10
CA THR A 380 -11.17 35.55 -62.63
C THR A 380 -11.80 34.16 -62.88
N GLU A 381 -12.96 34.04 -62.21
CA GLU A 381 -14.29 33.66 -62.74
C GLU A 381 -14.68 32.19 -63.01
N GLU A 382 -15.84 31.88 -62.38
CA GLU A 382 -17.04 31.20 -62.91
C GLU A 382 -17.04 29.74 -63.39
N GLY A 383 -18.19 29.11 -63.16
CA GLY A 383 -18.68 27.91 -63.87
C GLY A 383 -18.48 26.62 -63.09
N ASP A 384 -19.45 26.13 -62.31
CA ASP A 384 -20.64 25.38 -62.74
C ASP A 384 -20.34 23.92 -63.17
N HIS A 385 -21.30 23.06 -62.80
CA HIS A 385 -21.53 21.66 -63.21
C HIS A 385 -20.81 20.48 -62.52
N SER A 386 -21.58 19.86 -61.62
CA SER A 386 -22.24 18.54 -61.79
C SER A 386 -21.40 17.27 -61.97
N GLN A 387 -21.69 16.32 -61.06
CA GLN A 387 -21.81 14.85 -61.25
C GLN A 387 -20.61 14.08 -61.83
N ALA A 388 -19.96 13.28 -60.98
CA ALA A 388 -20.13 11.81 -60.91
C ALA A 388 -19.23 11.24 -59.81
#